data_AF-A0A7J3VUT4-F1
#
_entry.id   AF-A0A7J3VUT4-F1
#
_cell.length_a   1.000
_cell.length_b   1.000
_cell.length_c   1.000
_cell.angle_alpha   90.00
_cell.angle_beta   90.00
_cell.angle_gamma   90.00
#
_symmetry.space_group_name_H-M   'P 1'
#
loop_
_entity.id
_entity.type
_entity.pdbx_description
1 polymer ?
#
loop_
_entity_poly.entity_id
_entity_poly.type
_entity_poly.pdbx_seq_one_letter_code
_entity_poly.pdbx_strand_id
1 'polypeptide(L)'
;MRTALLGLALVNLLWAVAALVDPAFAREPYLPSPALVFMIHAGIGAAMLTRRLRFHALLGTAATTAYYSLLVKPFAPIAEPQTVGISAVSLSMALSRFEETRYVVFLRNFLLRAGIAYPLFEWGVDAYRNPLHFTSYIMGNSVARTLVSPVGVENAVFLLFAAEVVLSLLLVSGVGAKAVGLFTAGFLSFLSAVALYPLALPQNIALITAAIDYSQKQA
;
A
#
# COMPACT_ATOMS: atom_id res chain seq x y z
N MET A 1 7.01 -3.81 14.97
CA MET A 1 7.71 -3.60 13.68
C MET A 1 8.02 -4.86 12.90
N ARG A 2 7.73 -6.06 13.43
CA ARG A 2 8.09 -7.31 12.74
C ARG A 2 7.13 -7.60 11.58
N THR A 3 5.84 -7.33 11.76
CA THR A 3 4.80 -7.63 10.76
C THR A 3 4.95 -6.76 9.51
N ALA A 4 5.07 -5.44 9.68
CA ALA A 4 5.29 -4.51 8.56
C ALA A 4 6.56 -4.84 7.75
N LEU A 5 7.64 -5.24 8.42
CA LEU A 5 8.87 -5.65 7.74
C LEU A 5 8.63 -6.89 6.86
N LEU A 6 7.92 -7.88 7.37
CA LEU A 6 7.61 -9.10 6.63
C LEU A 6 6.71 -8.79 5.42
N GLY A 7 5.73 -7.91 5.58
CA GLY A 7 4.90 -7.47 4.46
C GLY A 7 5.70 -6.71 3.39
N LEU A 8 6.61 -5.81 3.80
CA LEU A 8 7.51 -5.11 2.88
C LEU A 8 8.47 -6.08 2.16
N ALA A 9 9.02 -7.06 2.87
CA ALA A 9 9.87 -8.07 2.24
C ALA A 9 9.06 -8.90 1.22
N LEU A 10 7.85 -9.34 1.61
CA LEU A 10 6.98 -10.14 0.77
C LEU A 10 6.52 -9.39 -0.48
N VAL A 11 6.10 -8.12 -0.38
CA VAL A 11 5.70 -7.34 -1.57
C VAL A 11 6.87 -7.20 -2.55
N ASN A 12 8.09 -6.98 -2.07
CA ASN A 12 9.26 -6.94 -2.95
C ASN A 12 9.48 -8.29 -3.63
N LEU A 13 9.43 -9.41 -2.90
CA LEU A 13 9.58 -10.72 -3.52
C LEU A 13 8.48 -11.02 -4.54
N LEU A 14 7.23 -10.62 -4.27
CA LEU A 14 6.12 -10.77 -5.20
C LEU A 14 6.30 -9.90 -6.45
N TRP A 15 6.77 -8.66 -6.31
CA TRP A 15 7.10 -7.81 -7.46
C TRP A 15 8.27 -8.34 -8.28
N ALA A 16 9.25 -8.99 -7.65
CA ALA A 16 10.31 -9.66 -8.39
C ALA A 16 9.72 -10.76 -9.28
N VAL A 17 8.90 -11.64 -8.71
CA VAL A 17 8.22 -12.71 -9.47
C VAL A 17 7.35 -12.10 -10.57
N ALA A 18 6.55 -11.08 -10.25
CA ALA A 18 5.67 -10.39 -11.20
C ALA A 18 6.44 -9.85 -12.41
N ALA A 19 7.63 -9.27 -12.19
CA ALA A 19 8.46 -8.75 -13.28
C ALA A 19 8.82 -9.80 -14.33
N LEU A 20 8.92 -11.09 -13.95
CA LEU A 20 9.26 -12.16 -14.89
C LEU A 20 8.04 -12.80 -15.57
N VAL A 21 6.87 -12.76 -14.92
CA VAL A 21 5.68 -13.49 -15.38
C VAL A 21 4.64 -12.59 -16.04
N ASP A 22 4.63 -11.30 -15.72
CA ASP A 22 3.67 -10.34 -16.26
C ASP A 22 4.27 -9.60 -17.48
N PRO A 23 3.76 -9.85 -18.70
CA PRO A 23 4.26 -9.19 -19.90
C PRO A 23 4.05 -7.67 -19.91
N ALA A 24 3.20 -7.12 -19.03
CA ALA A 24 3.02 -5.67 -18.89
C ALA A 24 4.33 -4.98 -18.48
N PHE A 25 5.18 -5.62 -17.68
CA PHE A 25 6.46 -5.06 -17.26
C PHE A 25 7.41 -4.80 -18.44
N ALA A 26 7.38 -5.65 -19.46
CA ALA A 26 8.22 -5.49 -20.65
C ALA A 26 7.69 -4.41 -21.60
N ARG A 27 6.42 -4.00 -21.46
CA ARG A 27 5.76 -3.03 -22.33
C ARG A 27 5.78 -1.61 -21.77
N GLU A 28 6.07 -1.46 -20.48
CA GLU A 28 6.09 -0.16 -19.82
C GLU A 28 7.40 0.60 -20.12
N PRO A 29 7.36 1.72 -20.86
CA PRO A 29 8.56 2.40 -21.35
C PRO A 29 9.44 2.99 -20.24
N TYR A 30 8.84 3.35 -19.11
CA TYR A 30 9.56 3.94 -17.98
C TYR A 30 10.02 2.92 -16.95
N LEU A 31 9.66 1.64 -17.10
CA LEU A 31 10.22 0.60 -16.24
C LEU A 31 11.57 0.12 -16.80
N PRO A 32 12.55 -0.17 -15.93
CA PRO A 32 13.74 -0.89 -16.34
C PRO A 32 13.38 -2.27 -16.90
N SER A 33 14.34 -2.92 -17.55
CA SER A 33 14.11 -4.26 -18.10
C SER A 33 13.58 -5.22 -17.02
N PRO A 34 12.67 -6.16 -17.37
CA PRO A 34 12.13 -7.16 -16.45
C PRO A 34 13.17 -7.85 -15.56
N ALA A 35 14.32 -8.20 -16.13
CA ALA A 35 15.43 -8.81 -15.41
C ALA A 35 16.03 -7.88 -14.33
N LEU A 36 16.17 -6.59 -14.63
CA LEU A 36 16.67 -5.60 -13.66
C LEU A 36 15.65 -5.36 -12.55
N VAL A 37 14.36 -5.27 -12.87
CA VAL A 37 13.28 -5.14 -11.88
C VAL A 37 13.25 -6.36 -10.96
N PHE A 38 13.37 -7.58 -11.51
CA PHE A 38 13.52 -8.81 -10.73
C PHE A 38 14.72 -8.74 -9.77
N MET A 39 15.91 -8.40 -10.27
CA MET A 39 17.13 -8.34 -9.45
C MET A 39 17.01 -7.33 -8.31
N ILE A 40 16.49 -6.13 -8.60
CA ILE A 40 16.28 -5.08 -7.60
C ILE A 40 15.35 -5.56 -6.50
N HIS A 41 14.16 -6.05 -6.85
CA HIS A 41 13.16 -6.42 -5.88
C HIS A 41 13.48 -7.72 -5.12
N ALA A 42 14.04 -8.73 -5.80
CA ALA A 42 14.49 -9.96 -5.15
C ALA A 42 15.62 -9.65 -4.14
N GLY A 43 16.58 -8.82 -4.56
CA GLY A 43 17.69 -8.38 -3.71
C GLY A 43 17.21 -7.60 -2.49
N ILE A 44 16.30 -6.63 -2.67
CA ILE A 44 15.70 -5.86 -1.58
C ILE A 44 14.91 -6.78 -0.63
N GLY A 45 14.03 -7.64 -1.16
CA GLY A 45 13.22 -8.57 -0.36
C GLY A 45 14.08 -9.51 0.48
N ALA A 46 15.10 -10.13 -0.12
CA ALA A 46 16.05 -10.98 0.61
C ALA A 46 16.86 -10.19 1.64
N ALA A 47 17.36 -8.99 1.29
CA ALA A 47 18.14 -8.15 2.18
C ALA A 47 17.34 -7.64 3.40
N MET A 48 16.03 -7.46 3.29
CA MET A 48 15.16 -7.10 4.44
C MET A 48 15.12 -8.18 5.52
N LEU A 49 15.18 -9.45 5.11
CA LEU A 49 15.19 -10.60 6.02
C LEU A 49 16.54 -10.70 6.76
N THR A 50 17.60 -10.09 6.23
CA THR A 50 18.93 -10.08 6.82
C THR A 50 19.14 -8.86 7.73
N ARG A 51 19.41 -9.09 9.02
CA ARG A 51 19.55 -8.00 10.02
C ARG A 51 20.57 -6.92 9.62
N ARG A 52 21.69 -7.30 9.00
CA ARG A 52 22.77 -6.37 8.61
C ARG A 52 22.39 -5.47 7.43
N LEU A 53 21.54 -5.95 6.52
CA LEU A 53 21.20 -5.26 5.27
C LEU A 53 19.84 -4.56 5.33
N ARG A 54 19.02 -4.86 6.35
CA ARG A 54 17.66 -4.33 6.51
C ARG A 54 17.53 -2.83 6.31
N PHE A 55 18.43 -2.03 6.88
CA PHE A 55 18.36 -0.57 6.74
C PHE A 55 18.47 -0.14 5.26
N HIS A 56 19.48 -0.65 4.55
CA HIS A 56 19.68 -0.37 3.13
C HIS A 56 18.52 -0.90 2.28
N ALA A 57 17.97 -2.06 2.63
CA ALA A 57 16.81 -2.63 1.95
C ALA A 57 15.55 -1.76 2.12
N LEU A 58 15.30 -1.21 3.32
CA LEU A 58 14.20 -0.28 3.58
C LEU A 58 14.35 1.02 2.79
N LEU A 59 15.57 1.58 2.71
CA LEU A 59 15.85 2.73 1.85
C LEU A 59 15.68 2.40 0.37
N GLY A 60 16.11 1.20 -0.04
CA GLY A 60 15.93 0.67 -1.38
C GLY A 60 14.46 0.60 -1.78
N THR A 61 13.60 0.02 -0.93
CA THR A 61 12.14 0.00 -1.17
C THR A 61 11.56 1.41 -1.22
N ALA A 62 11.96 2.29 -0.31
CA ALA A 62 11.48 3.68 -0.33
C ALA A 62 11.83 4.38 -1.64
N ALA A 63 13.08 4.23 -2.10
CA ALA A 63 13.56 4.84 -3.34
C ALA A 63 12.88 4.26 -4.58
N THR A 64 12.76 2.92 -4.69
CA THR A 64 12.13 2.29 -5.86
C THR A 64 10.65 2.62 -5.96
N THR A 65 9.93 2.62 -4.83
CA THR A 65 8.50 2.98 -4.81
C THR A 65 8.26 4.47 -5.02
N ALA A 66 9.17 5.34 -4.56
CA ALA A 66 9.14 6.76 -4.91
C ALA A 66 9.37 6.96 -6.43
N TYR A 67 10.35 6.26 -7.01
CA TYR A 67 10.61 6.26 -8.45
C TYR A 67 9.36 5.84 -9.25
N TYR A 68 8.69 4.75 -8.87
CA TYR A 68 7.45 4.31 -9.54
C TYR A 68 6.35 5.36 -9.44
N SER A 69 6.19 5.96 -8.26
CA SER A 69 5.14 6.97 -8.03
C SER A 69 5.38 8.27 -8.81
N LEU A 70 6.64 8.65 -9.04
CA LEU A 70 7.01 9.93 -9.66
C LEU A 70 7.20 9.83 -11.18
N LEU A 71 7.72 8.71 -11.69
CA LEU A 71 8.16 8.60 -13.09
C LEU A 71 7.42 7.53 -13.89
N VAL A 72 6.72 6.60 -13.23
CA VAL A 72 6.02 5.51 -13.90
C VAL A 72 4.49 5.69 -13.86
N LYS A 73 3.97 6.45 -12.87
CA LYS A 73 2.56 6.88 -12.84
C LYS A 73 2.27 7.79 -14.06
N PRO A 74 1.12 7.64 -14.76
CA PRO A 74 -0.06 6.82 -14.45
C PRO A 74 -0.16 5.46 -15.16
N PHE A 75 0.87 5.01 -15.91
CA PHE A 75 0.66 3.98 -16.94
C PHE A 75 0.99 2.54 -16.52
N ALA A 76 1.73 2.32 -15.42
CA ALA A 76 2.12 0.96 -15.02
C ALA A 76 1.30 0.37 -13.86
N PRO A 77 1.10 -0.96 -13.85
CA PRO A 77 0.41 -1.70 -12.78
C PRO A 77 0.97 -1.51 -11.36
N ILE A 78 2.24 -1.09 -11.27
CA ILE A 78 2.95 -0.94 -10.00
C ILE A 78 2.73 0.46 -9.42
N ALA A 79 2.41 1.47 -10.23
CA ALA A 79 2.43 2.88 -9.85
C ALA A 79 1.09 3.38 -9.26
N GLU A 80 0.49 2.60 -8.38
CA GLU A 80 -0.76 2.94 -7.70
C GLU A 80 -0.51 3.79 -6.44
N PRO A 81 -1.51 4.50 -5.87
CA PRO A 81 -1.34 5.30 -4.65
C PRO A 81 -0.64 4.55 -3.50
N GLN A 82 -0.76 3.23 -3.44
CA GLN A 82 -0.09 2.34 -2.49
C GLN A 82 1.43 2.42 -2.57
N THR A 83 2.07 2.73 -3.71
CA THR A 83 3.53 2.87 -3.74
C THR A 83 4.02 4.07 -2.97
N VAL A 84 3.28 5.18 -2.99
CA VAL A 84 3.57 6.33 -2.12
C VAL A 84 3.44 5.92 -0.66
N GLY A 85 2.38 5.16 -0.34
CA GLY A 85 2.16 4.61 1.00
C GLY A 85 3.30 3.71 1.48
N ILE A 86 3.72 2.75 0.65
CA ILE A 86 4.83 1.83 0.90
C ILE A 86 6.15 2.58 1.07
N SER A 87 6.38 3.64 0.28
CA SER A 87 7.57 4.49 0.43
C SER A 87 7.63 5.12 1.81
N ALA A 88 6.54 5.75 2.25
CA ALA A 88 6.45 6.38 3.57
C ALA A 88 6.57 5.36 4.72
N VAL A 89 5.92 4.18 4.61
CA VAL A 89 6.07 3.10 5.59
C VAL A 89 7.52 2.62 5.66
N SER A 90 8.17 2.43 4.51
CA SER A 90 9.57 1.99 4.44
C SER A 90 10.52 2.99 5.09
N LEU A 91 10.32 4.29 4.84
CA LEU A 91 11.06 5.38 5.50
C LEU A 91 10.82 5.41 7.01
N SER A 92 9.57 5.28 7.45
CA SER A 92 9.23 5.17 8.88
C SER A 92 10.03 4.04 9.55
N MET A 93 10.12 2.89 8.88
CA MET A 93 10.87 1.76 9.40
C MET A 93 12.38 2.00 9.40
N ALA A 94 12.93 2.61 8.35
CA ALA A 94 14.34 2.95 8.27
C ALA A 94 14.76 3.93 9.38
N LEU A 95 13.87 4.87 9.74
CA LEU A 95 14.11 5.83 10.81
C LEU A 95 14.34 5.20 12.19
N SER A 96 13.93 3.94 12.39
CA SER A 96 14.14 3.22 13.64
C SER A 96 15.60 2.84 13.89
N ARG A 97 16.51 3.10 12.95
CA ARG A 97 17.96 2.90 13.11
C ARG A 97 18.65 4.06 13.83
N PHE A 98 18.05 5.25 13.81
CA PHE A 98 18.59 6.46 14.43
C PHE A 98 18.21 6.55 15.90
N GLU A 99 18.89 7.43 16.63
CA GLU A 99 18.62 7.71 18.03
C GLU A 99 17.22 8.30 18.22
N GLU A 100 16.52 7.87 19.28
CA GLU A 100 15.15 8.27 19.56
C GLU A 100 15.08 9.69 20.15
N THR A 101 15.24 10.68 19.26
CA THR A 101 14.87 12.06 19.58
C THR A 101 13.36 12.26 19.41
N ARG A 102 12.79 13.27 20.08
CA ARG A 102 11.36 13.62 19.93
C ARG A 102 10.95 13.82 18.47
N TYR A 103 11.83 14.42 17.66
CA TYR A 103 11.60 14.64 16.24
C TYR A 103 11.59 13.32 15.44
N VAL A 104 12.56 12.43 15.67
CA VAL A 104 12.63 11.13 15.00
C VAL A 104 11.41 10.27 15.32
N VAL A 105 10.97 10.25 16.59
CA VAL A 105 9.77 9.53 17.00
C VAL A 105 8.52 10.10 16.34
N PHE A 106 8.38 11.43 16.31
CA PHE A 106 7.27 12.10 15.63
C PHE A 106 7.25 11.75 14.13
N LEU A 107 8.36 11.92 13.43
CA LEU A 107 8.46 11.68 11.99
C LEU A 107 8.21 10.20 11.65
N ARG A 108 8.78 9.27 12.43
CA ARG A 108 8.51 7.84 12.30
C ARG A 108 7.02 7.54 12.40
N ASN A 109 6.35 8.05 13.43
CA ASN A 109 4.94 7.78 13.66
C ASN A 109 4.03 8.48 12.64
N PHE A 110 4.40 9.69 12.20
CA PHE A 110 3.69 10.40 11.15
C PHE A 110 3.80 9.66 9.82
N LEU A 111 5.01 9.29 9.38
CA LEU A 111 5.22 8.57 8.13
C LEU A 111 4.51 7.21 8.08
N LEU A 112 4.47 6.48 9.21
CA LEU A 112 3.71 5.23 9.29
C LEU A 112 2.21 5.48 9.04
N ARG A 113 1.63 6.45 9.75
CA ARG A 113 0.20 6.78 9.65
C ARG A 113 -0.15 7.34 8.27
N ALA A 114 0.61 8.33 7.80
CA ALA A 114 0.44 8.94 6.50
C ALA A 114 0.63 7.92 5.36
N GLY A 115 1.59 6.99 5.50
CA GLY A 115 1.81 5.94 4.52
C GLY A 115 0.64 4.96 4.39
N ILE A 116 -0.02 4.62 5.50
CA ILE A 116 -1.24 3.80 5.48
C ILE A 116 -2.44 4.61 4.97
N ALA A 117 -2.52 5.89 5.33
CA ALA A 117 -3.66 6.76 5.06
C ALA A 117 -3.74 7.29 3.63
N TYR A 118 -2.59 7.53 2.99
CA TYR A 118 -2.53 8.17 1.67
C TYR A 118 -3.28 7.39 0.58
N PRO A 119 -3.12 6.06 0.43
CA PRO A 119 -3.82 5.31 -0.60
C PRO A 119 -5.34 5.36 -0.44
N LEU A 120 -5.82 5.27 0.81
CA LEU A 120 -7.24 5.41 1.13
C LEU A 120 -7.76 6.81 0.75
N PHE A 121 -6.98 7.86 1.01
CA PHE A 121 -7.40 9.21 0.65
C PHE A 121 -7.51 9.39 -0.87
N GLU A 122 -6.49 8.97 -1.62
CA GLU A 122 -6.47 9.08 -3.08
C GLU A 122 -7.59 8.28 -3.71
N TRP A 123 -7.79 7.02 -3.31
CA TRP A 123 -8.88 6.19 -3.85
C TRP A 123 -10.25 6.69 -3.45
N GLY A 124 -10.44 7.14 -2.21
CA GLY A 124 -11.72 7.70 -1.79
C GLY A 124 -12.06 8.94 -2.60
N VAL A 125 -11.10 9.86 -2.74
CA VAL A 125 -11.28 11.07 -3.56
C VAL A 125 -11.49 10.71 -5.04
N ASP A 126 -10.83 9.68 -5.55
CA ASP A 126 -11.06 9.18 -6.91
C ASP A 126 -12.47 8.60 -7.08
N ALA A 127 -13.00 7.88 -6.09
CA ALA A 127 -14.38 7.38 -6.09
C ALA A 127 -15.41 8.51 -6.15
N TYR A 128 -15.11 9.65 -5.52
CA TYR A 128 -15.94 10.86 -5.63
C TYR A 128 -15.78 11.59 -6.96
N ARG A 129 -14.54 11.74 -7.45
CA ARG A 129 -14.25 12.50 -8.69
C ARG A 129 -14.60 11.75 -9.97
N ASN A 130 -14.41 10.42 -9.95
CA ASN A 130 -14.56 9.53 -11.09
C ASN A 130 -15.50 8.36 -10.75
N PRO A 131 -16.75 8.60 -10.33
CA PRO A 131 -17.65 7.54 -9.84
C PRO A 131 -17.95 6.47 -10.91
N LEU A 132 -17.92 6.83 -12.20
CA LEU A 132 -18.12 5.89 -13.31
C LEU A 132 -17.01 4.82 -13.39
N HIS A 133 -15.78 5.15 -12.98
CA HIS A 133 -14.69 4.17 -12.92
C HIS A 133 -15.02 3.07 -11.91
N PHE A 134 -15.47 3.44 -10.72
CA PHE A 134 -15.82 2.49 -9.66
C PHE A 134 -17.14 1.76 -9.95
N THR A 135 -18.13 2.44 -10.54
CA THR A 135 -19.37 1.80 -11.00
C THR A 135 -19.06 0.73 -12.05
N SER A 136 -18.23 1.04 -13.06
CA SER A 136 -17.89 0.06 -14.09
C SER A 136 -17.12 -1.13 -13.50
N TYR A 137 -16.23 -0.88 -12.53
CA TYR A 137 -15.52 -1.92 -11.80
C TYR A 137 -16.47 -2.85 -11.02
N ILE A 138 -17.36 -2.28 -10.20
CA ILE A 138 -18.35 -3.03 -9.42
C ILE A 138 -19.26 -3.83 -10.34
N MET A 139 -19.71 -3.23 -11.44
CA MET A 139 -20.54 -3.92 -12.43
C MET A 139 -19.75 -5.00 -13.16
N GLY A 140 -18.44 -4.86 -13.38
CA GLY A 140 -17.59 -5.89 -14.00
C GLY A 140 -17.32 -7.10 -13.10
N ASN A 141 -17.44 -6.97 -11.78
CA ASN A 141 -17.12 -8.01 -10.80
C ASN A 141 -18.39 -8.58 -10.16
N SER A 142 -18.69 -9.86 -10.40
CA SER A 142 -19.91 -10.52 -9.89
C SER A 142 -19.99 -10.56 -8.36
N VAL A 143 -18.86 -10.71 -7.68
CA VAL A 143 -18.77 -10.70 -6.21
C VAL A 143 -19.08 -9.30 -5.69
N ALA A 144 -18.41 -8.28 -6.21
CA ALA A 144 -18.64 -6.89 -5.83
C ALA A 144 -20.10 -6.49 -6.09
N ARG A 145 -20.65 -6.81 -7.27
CA ARG A 145 -22.04 -6.54 -7.65
C ARG A 145 -23.03 -7.17 -6.66
N THR A 146 -22.80 -8.42 -6.27
CA THR A 146 -23.65 -9.13 -5.32
C THR A 146 -23.63 -8.46 -3.94
N LEU A 147 -22.45 -8.03 -3.48
CA LEU A 147 -22.29 -7.38 -2.19
C LEU A 147 -22.96 -6.01 -2.13
N VAL A 148 -22.95 -5.24 -3.22
CA VAL A 148 -23.54 -3.90 -3.25
C VAL A 148 -25.03 -3.89 -3.62
N SER A 149 -25.57 -4.99 -4.15
CA SER A 149 -26.98 -5.07 -4.59
C SER A 149 -28.00 -4.59 -3.54
N PRO A 150 -27.85 -4.84 -2.23
CA PRO A 150 -28.81 -4.36 -1.23
C PRO A 150 -28.85 -2.84 -1.05
N VAL A 151 -27.76 -2.14 -1.36
CA VAL A 151 -27.62 -0.69 -1.14
C VAL A 151 -27.68 0.12 -2.45
N GLY A 152 -27.44 -0.53 -3.60
CA GLY A 152 -27.29 0.13 -4.90
C GLY A 152 -25.85 0.55 -5.17
N VAL A 153 -25.45 0.55 -6.46
CA VAL A 153 -24.06 0.76 -6.87
C VAL A 153 -23.60 2.18 -6.57
N GLU A 154 -24.44 3.18 -6.87
CA GLU A 154 -24.14 4.59 -6.66
C GLU A 154 -23.93 4.90 -5.17
N ASN A 155 -24.81 4.36 -4.32
CA ASN A 155 -24.69 4.50 -2.87
C ASN A 155 -23.44 3.77 -2.35
N ALA A 156 -23.11 2.60 -2.88
CA ALA A 156 -21.91 1.87 -2.49
C ALA A 156 -20.63 2.64 -2.86
N VAL A 157 -20.55 3.26 -4.04
CA VAL A 157 -19.42 4.11 -4.44
C VAL A 157 -19.29 5.33 -3.52
N PHE A 158 -20.40 5.98 -3.18
CA PHE A 158 -20.39 7.10 -2.23
C PHE A 158 -19.95 6.67 -0.82
N LEU A 159 -20.45 5.53 -0.34
CA LEU A 159 -20.06 4.96 0.95
C LEU A 159 -18.58 4.56 0.97
N LEU A 160 -18.04 4.06 -0.14
CA LEU A 160 -16.62 3.76 -0.29
C LEU A 160 -15.79 5.05 -0.14
N PHE A 161 -16.13 6.11 -0.89
CA PHE A 161 -15.50 7.43 -0.73
C PHE A 161 -15.51 7.89 0.73
N ALA A 162 -16.69 7.90 1.36
CA ALA A 162 -16.85 8.39 2.72
C ALA A 162 -16.02 7.55 3.70
N ALA A 163 -16.08 6.22 3.59
CA ALA A 163 -15.34 5.31 4.46
C ALA A 163 -13.83 5.50 4.32
N GLU A 164 -13.30 5.55 3.10
CA GLU A 164 -11.86 5.66 2.85
C GLU A 164 -11.29 7.02 3.30
N VAL A 165 -12.00 8.13 3.02
CA VAL A 165 -11.58 9.46 3.47
C VAL A 165 -11.66 9.59 4.98
N VAL A 166 -12.75 9.14 5.61
CA VAL A 166 -12.88 9.18 7.09
C VAL A 166 -11.79 8.33 7.74
N LEU A 167 -11.54 7.13 7.22
CA LEU A 167 -10.50 6.24 7.74
C LEU A 167 -9.10 6.85 7.60
N SER A 168 -8.82 7.52 6.46
CA SER A 168 -7.57 8.25 6.24
C SER A 168 -7.37 9.37 7.26
N LEU A 169 -8.41 10.19 7.50
CA LEU A 169 -8.35 11.28 8.49
C LEU A 169 -8.13 10.74 9.92
N LEU A 170 -8.80 9.64 10.28
CA LEU A 170 -8.62 8.97 11.56
C LEU A 170 -7.17 8.46 11.72
N LEU A 171 -6.62 7.80 10.69
CA LEU A 171 -5.23 7.34 10.69
C LEU A 171 -4.24 8.49 10.89
N VAL A 172 -4.36 9.58 10.14
CA VAL A 172 -3.46 10.74 10.25
C VAL A 172 -3.57 11.39 11.63
N SER A 173 -4.79 11.52 12.17
CA SER A 173 -5.01 12.10 13.51
C SER A 173 -4.34 11.27 14.62
N GLY A 174 -4.23 9.95 14.42
CA GLY A 174 -3.72 9.02 15.43
C GLY A 174 -4.74 8.60 16.48
N VAL A 175 -5.98 9.09 16.42
CA VAL A 175 -7.06 8.78 17.37
C VAL A 175 -7.46 7.32 17.22
N GLY A 176 -7.66 6.61 18.34
CA GLY A 176 -8.16 5.24 18.33
C GLY A 176 -7.25 4.24 17.62
N ALA A 177 -5.93 4.47 17.65
CA ALA A 177 -4.93 3.76 16.83
C ALA A 177 -5.10 2.24 16.75
N LYS A 178 -5.39 1.59 17.88
CA LYS A 178 -5.63 0.14 17.92
C LYS A 178 -6.84 -0.28 17.07
N ALA A 179 -7.99 0.36 17.31
CA ALA A 179 -9.23 0.05 16.59
C ALA A 179 -9.13 0.45 15.11
N VAL A 180 -8.62 1.66 14.84
CA VAL A 180 -8.45 2.18 13.47
C VAL A 180 -7.47 1.33 12.68
N GLY A 181 -6.34 0.93 13.26
CA GLY A 181 -5.36 0.06 12.60
C GLY A 181 -5.91 -1.32 12.26
N LEU A 182 -6.62 -1.96 13.20
CA LEU A 182 -7.26 -3.27 12.95
C LEU A 182 -8.38 -3.17 11.92
N PHE A 183 -9.23 -2.14 12.02
CA PHE A 183 -10.28 -1.90 11.03
C PHE A 183 -9.69 -1.66 9.65
N THR A 184 -8.62 -0.86 9.54
CA THR A 184 -7.91 -0.63 8.27
C THR A 184 -7.34 -1.93 7.69
N ALA A 185 -6.71 -2.76 8.51
CA ALA A 185 -6.20 -4.05 8.07
C ALA A 185 -7.33 -4.96 7.56
N GLY A 186 -8.46 -5.02 8.27
CA GLY A 186 -9.63 -5.79 7.86
C GLY A 186 -10.27 -5.24 6.58
N PHE A 187 -10.40 -3.92 6.47
CA PHE A 187 -10.94 -3.22 5.31
C PHE A 187 -10.09 -3.46 4.05
N LEU A 188 -8.78 -3.27 4.13
CA LEU A 188 -7.86 -3.56 3.01
C LEU A 188 -7.84 -5.05 2.64
N SER A 189 -7.96 -5.95 3.62
CA SER A 189 -8.07 -7.39 3.37
C SER A 189 -9.37 -7.73 2.64
N PHE A 190 -10.49 -7.15 3.08
CA PHE A 190 -11.79 -7.30 2.44
C PHE A 190 -11.77 -6.77 1.01
N LEU A 191 -11.26 -5.56 0.79
CA LEU A 191 -11.11 -4.99 -0.55
C LEU A 191 -10.24 -5.90 -1.41
N SER A 192 -9.10 -6.39 -0.91
CA SER A 192 -8.23 -7.29 -1.67
C SER A 192 -8.93 -8.61 -2.06
N ALA A 193 -9.77 -9.16 -1.18
CA ALA A 193 -10.53 -10.38 -1.43
C ALA A 193 -11.68 -10.17 -2.42
N VAL A 194 -12.43 -9.07 -2.30
CA VAL A 194 -13.58 -8.75 -3.17
C VAL A 194 -13.11 -8.28 -4.53
N ALA A 195 -12.06 -7.47 -4.56
CA ALA A 195 -11.55 -6.89 -5.78
C ALA A 195 -11.00 -7.96 -6.73
N LEU A 196 -10.52 -9.09 -6.19
CA LEU A 196 -9.75 -10.09 -6.93
C LEU A 196 -8.62 -9.46 -7.78
N TYR A 197 -8.23 -8.22 -7.45
CA TYR A 197 -7.39 -7.38 -8.29
C TYR A 197 -5.95 -7.83 -8.09
N PRO A 198 -5.41 -8.67 -8.98
CA PRO A 198 -4.18 -9.40 -8.70
C PRO A 198 -2.98 -8.46 -8.58
N LEU A 199 -3.10 -7.27 -9.20
CA LEU A 199 -2.06 -6.25 -9.26
C LEU A 199 -1.94 -5.43 -7.97
N ALA A 200 -3.05 -5.15 -7.28
CA ALA A 200 -3.05 -4.40 -6.01
C ALA A 200 -2.78 -5.27 -4.78
N LEU A 201 -3.02 -6.59 -4.87
CA LEU A 201 -2.88 -7.53 -3.76
C LEU A 201 -1.46 -7.50 -3.13
N PRO A 202 -0.35 -7.52 -3.89
CA PRO A 202 0.99 -7.40 -3.32
C PRO A 202 1.20 -6.10 -2.52
N GLN A 203 0.73 -4.97 -3.04
CA GLN A 203 0.88 -3.68 -2.36
C GLN A 203 0.02 -3.62 -1.08
N ASN A 204 -1.20 -4.15 -1.14
CA ASN A 204 -2.10 -4.19 0.00
C ASN A 204 -1.55 -5.06 1.14
N ILE A 205 -0.78 -6.12 0.87
CA ILE A 205 -0.09 -6.89 1.93
C ILE A 205 0.83 -6.00 2.76
N ALA A 206 1.60 -5.11 2.12
CA ALA A 206 2.48 -4.20 2.83
C ALA A 206 1.68 -3.20 3.70
N LEU A 207 0.56 -2.69 3.21
CA LEU A 207 -0.30 -1.75 3.95
C LEU A 207 -1.07 -2.43 5.09
N ILE A 208 -1.60 -3.64 4.87
CA ILE A 208 -2.29 -4.46 5.88
C ILE A 208 -1.33 -4.74 7.05
N THR A 209 -0.13 -5.22 6.74
CA THR A 209 0.86 -5.54 7.77
C THR A 209 1.38 -4.29 8.49
N ALA A 210 1.46 -3.14 7.81
CA ALA A 210 1.73 -1.85 8.42
C ALA A 210 0.61 -1.38 9.36
N ALA A 211 -0.66 -1.54 8.96
CA ALA A 211 -1.82 -1.22 9.78
C ALA A 211 -1.91 -2.09 11.04
N ILE A 212 -1.59 -3.38 10.93
CA ILE A 212 -1.46 -4.27 12.09
C ILE A 212 -0.34 -3.77 13.02
N ASP A 213 0.83 -3.43 12.49
CA ASP A 213 1.94 -2.94 13.31
C ASP A 213 1.62 -1.60 14.00
N TYR A 214 0.90 -0.71 13.31
CA TYR A 214 0.36 0.52 13.86
C TYR A 214 -0.59 0.26 15.04
N SER A 215 -1.49 -0.70 14.90
CA SER A 215 -2.44 -1.08 15.96
C SER A 215 -1.78 -1.60 17.23
N GLN A 216 -0.60 -2.24 17.09
CA GLN A 216 0.13 -2.88 18.19
C GLN A 216 1.07 -1.91 18.92
N LYS A 217 1.55 -0.85 18.27
CA LYS A 217 2.52 0.10 18.84
C LYS A 217 1.93 1.10 19.85
N GLN A 218 0.61 1.20 19.92
CA GLN A 218 -0.13 2.17 20.72
C GLN A 218 -0.94 1.51 21.84
N ALA A 219 -0.70 0.21 22.08
CA ALA A 219 -1.24 -0.58 23.19
C ALA A 219 -0.16 -0.70 24.28
#